data_AF-A0A7S3PB30-F1
#
_entry.id   AF-A0A7S3PB30-F1
#
_cell.length_a   1.000
_cell.length_b   1.000
_cell.length_c   1.000
_cell.angle_alpha   90.00
_cell.angle_beta   90.00
_cell.angle_gamma   90.00
#
_symmetry.space_group_name_H-M   'P 1'
#
loop_
_entity.id
_entity.type
_entity.pdbx_description
1 polymer ?
#
loop_
_entity_poly.entity_id
_entity_poly.type
_entity_poly.pdbx_seq_one_letter_code
_entity_poly.pdbx_strand_id
1 'polypeptide(L)'
;ELIINYGNRYGFIGPNGSGKSTIMKAIAARSVPIPSALDIYFLDSEYPSRNDITALEAVMESNDEIALLEKQAEALNNKMAEADEDQQIEIQGQLEGVYSRLDQLDASSAEARA
;
A
#
# COMPACT_ATOMS: atom_id res chain seq x y z
N GLU A 1 -8.10 12.78 28.20
CA GLU A 1 -6.77 12.21 27.95
C GLU A 1 -6.92 10.71 27.71
N LEU A 2 -6.22 10.14 26.72
CA LEU A 2 -6.28 8.73 26.35
C LEU A 2 -4.91 8.11 26.60
N ILE A 3 -4.83 7.04 27.38
CA ILE A 3 -3.60 6.34 27.73
C ILE A 3 -3.70 4.89 27.24
N ILE A 4 -2.78 4.47 26.38
CA ILE A 4 -2.71 3.13 25.82
C ILE A 4 -1.42 2.48 26.34
N ASN A 5 -1.56 1.44 27.17
CA ASN A 5 -0.43 0.74 27.77
C ASN A 5 -0.03 -0.49 26.96
N TYR A 6 1.26 -0.76 26.91
CA TYR A 6 1.81 -1.98 26.31
C TYR A 6 1.19 -3.23 26.92
N GLY A 7 0.93 -4.24 26.08
CA GLY A 7 0.37 -5.54 26.49
C GLY A 7 -1.16 -5.60 26.59
N ASN A 8 -1.86 -4.45 26.46
CA ASN A 8 -3.32 -4.40 26.53
C ASN A 8 -3.97 -4.34 25.15
N ARG A 9 -5.20 -4.87 25.05
CA ARG A 9 -6.05 -4.77 23.86
C ARG A 9 -7.18 -3.78 24.12
N TYR A 10 -7.31 -2.78 23.26
CA TYR A 10 -8.29 -1.72 23.39
C TYR A 10 -9.26 -1.72 22.20
N GLY A 11 -10.50 -1.29 22.44
CA GLY A 11 -11.51 -1.10 21.41
C GLY A 11 -12.23 0.23 21.59
N PHE A 12 -12.48 0.93 20.48
CA PHE A 12 -13.31 2.13 20.48
C PHE A 12 -14.77 1.76 20.28
N ILE A 13 -15.64 2.17 21.21
CA ILE A 13 -17.08 1.90 21.17
C ILE A 13 -17.82 3.23 21.11
N GLY A 14 -18.83 3.32 20.24
CA GLY A 14 -19.66 4.52 20.09
C GLY A 14 -20.56 4.45 18.85
N PRO A 15 -21.49 5.42 18.68
CA PRO A 15 -22.41 5.45 17.54
C PRO A 15 -21.72 5.50 16.18
N ASN A 16 -22.38 5.05 15.11
CA ASN A 16 -21.88 5.25 13.75
C ASN A 16 -21.70 6.76 13.46
N GLY A 17 -20.59 7.12 12.81
CA GLY A 17 -20.24 8.52 12.57
C GLY A 17 -19.57 9.25 13.75
N SER A 18 -19.37 8.61 14.91
CA SER A 18 -18.71 9.25 16.07
C SER A 18 -17.20 9.48 15.92
N GLY A 19 -16.63 9.27 14.73
CA GLY A 19 -15.20 9.49 14.45
C GLY A 19 -14.24 8.36 14.84
N LYS A 20 -14.72 7.15 15.18
CA LYS A 20 -13.85 6.01 15.55
C LYS A 20 -12.81 5.69 14.48
N SER A 21 -13.26 5.49 13.24
CA SER A 21 -12.36 5.21 12.10
C SER A 21 -11.44 6.40 11.82
N THR A 22 -11.91 7.63 12.03
CA THR A 22 -11.09 8.84 11.88
C THR A 22 -9.93 8.87 12.88
N ILE A 23 -10.18 8.52 14.15
CA ILE A 23 -9.13 8.41 15.17
C ILE A 23 -8.12 7.32 14.79
N MET A 24 -8.59 6.14 14.35
CA MET A 24 -7.69 5.06 13.91
C MET A 24 -6.80 5.49 12.73
N LYS A 25 -7.38 6.15 11.71
CA LYS A 25 -6.62 6.72 10.58
C LYS A 25 -5.62 7.78 11.02
N ALA A 26 -5.97 8.64 11.98
CA ALA A 26 -5.06 9.67 12.50
C ALA A 26 -3.87 9.07 13.28
N ILE A 27 -4.09 7.99 14.04
CA ILE A 27 -3.04 7.22 14.71
C ILE A 27 -2.12 6.59 13.66
N ALA A 28 -2.69 5.92 12.65
CA ALA A 28 -1.95 5.29 11.56
C ALA A 28 -1.08 6.29 10.78
N ALA A 29 -1.63 7.47 10.49
CA ALA A 29 -0.93 8.55 9.79
C ALA A 29 0.06 9.33 10.69
N ARG A 30 0.28 8.91 11.95
CA ARG A 30 1.09 9.64 12.95
C ARG A 30 0.73 11.13 13.04
N SER A 31 -0.55 11.46 12.84
CA SER A 31 -1.07 12.83 12.97
C SER A 31 -1.17 13.29 14.43
N VAL A 32 -0.92 12.37 15.36
CA VAL A 32 -0.73 12.61 16.79
C VAL A 32 0.70 12.22 17.18
N PRO A 33 1.28 12.81 18.24
CA PRO A 33 2.63 12.45 18.69
C PRO A 33 2.72 10.97 19.07
N ILE A 34 3.48 10.19 18.29
CA ILE A 34 3.77 8.78 18.56
C ILE A 34 5.30 8.60 18.53
N PRO A 35 5.90 7.93 19.54
CA PRO A 35 7.32 7.59 19.52
C PRO A 35 7.75 6.89 18.23
N SER A 36 8.89 7.29 17.66
CA SER A 36 9.41 6.72 16.41
C SER A 36 9.77 5.24 16.50
N ALA A 37 10.05 4.74 17.70
CA ALA A 37 10.37 3.34 17.96
C ALA A 37 9.14 2.41 17.93
N LEU A 38 7.91 2.95 17.78
CA LEU A 38 6.70 2.15 17.65
C LEU A 38 6.32 1.99 16.18
N ASP A 39 6.30 0.74 15.74
CA ASP A 39 5.72 0.36 14.46
C ASP A 39 4.20 0.37 14.54
N ILE A 40 3.55 0.85 13.48
CA ILE A 40 2.10 0.91 13.38
C ILE A 40 1.69 0.17 12.11
N TYR A 41 0.93 -0.90 12.29
CA TYR A 41 0.28 -1.62 11.20
C TYR A 41 -1.20 -1.32 11.27
N PHE A 42 -1.72 -0.68 10.22
CA PHE A 42 -3.12 -0.28 10.14
C PHE A 42 -3.80 -0.95 8.96
N LEU A 43 -4.85 -1.72 9.25
CA LEU A 43 -5.73 -2.32 8.26
C LEU A 43 -6.95 -1.40 8.11
N ASP A 44 -7.04 -0.66 7.00
CA ASP A 44 -8.16 0.26 6.74
C ASP A 44 -9.38 -0.46 6.15
N SER A 45 -9.13 -1.54 5.40
CA SER A 45 -10.14 -2.31 4.68
C SER A 45 -9.89 -3.80 4.86
N GLU A 46 -10.97 -4.58 4.90
CA GLU A 46 -10.86 -6.03 4.89
C GLU A 46 -10.51 -6.54 3.49
N TYR A 47 -9.63 -7.54 3.41
CA TYR A 47 -9.43 -8.28 2.18
C TYR A 47 -10.68 -9.14 1.91
N PRO A 48 -11.22 -9.14 0.68
CA PRO A 48 -12.44 -9.87 0.37
C PRO A 48 -12.25 -11.38 0.61
N SER A 49 -13.22 -12.01 1.24
CA SER A 49 -13.19 -13.46 1.46
C SER A 49 -13.22 -14.19 0.11
N ARG A 50 -12.21 -15.01 -0.13
CA ARG A 50 -12.04 -15.82 -1.34
C ARG A 50 -11.80 -17.27 -0.96
N ASN A 51 -12.46 -18.19 -1.67
CA ASN A 51 -12.34 -19.63 -1.45
C ASN A 51 -11.45 -20.32 -2.50
N ASP A 52 -11.00 -19.57 -3.49
CA ASP A 52 -10.25 -20.02 -4.65
C ASP A 52 -8.74 -19.84 -4.51
N ILE A 53 -8.29 -19.15 -3.45
CA ILE A 53 -6.87 -18.89 -3.16
C ILE A 53 -6.55 -19.23 -1.70
N THR A 54 -5.30 -19.58 -1.45
CA THR A 54 -4.75 -19.78 -0.11
C THR A 54 -4.49 -18.45 0.59
N ALA A 55 -4.39 -18.47 1.92
CA ALA A 55 -4.04 -17.27 2.69
C ALA A 55 -2.70 -16.65 2.27
N LEU A 56 -1.73 -17.49 1.87
CA LEU A 56 -0.43 -17.03 1.40
C LEU A 56 -0.56 -16.27 0.07
N GLU A 57 -1.31 -16.82 -0.89
CA GLU A 57 -1.58 -16.18 -2.17
C GLU A 57 -2.33 -14.86 -1.99
N ALA A 58 -3.31 -14.81 -1.07
CA ALA A 58 -4.03 -13.57 -0.76
C ALA A 58 -3.10 -12.45 -0.23
N VAL A 59 -2.12 -12.78 0.61
CA VAL A 59 -1.12 -11.79 1.09
C VAL A 59 -0.21 -11.33 -0.06
N MET A 60 0.17 -12.24 -0.95
CA MET A 60 1.01 -11.90 -2.12
C MET A 60 0.25 -11.02 -3.13
N GLU A 61 -1.04 -11.25 -3.34
CA GLU A 61 -1.89 -10.47 -4.24
C GLU A 61 -2.23 -9.07 -3.69
N SER A 62 -2.22 -8.87 -2.37
CA SER A 62 -2.62 -7.61 -1.72
C SER A 62 -1.64 -6.43 -1.93
N ASN A 63 -0.69 -6.53 -2.85
CA ASN A 63 0.28 -5.47 -3.09
C ASN A 63 -0.29 -4.44 -4.08
N ASP A 64 -1.17 -3.56 -3.59
CA ASP A 64 -1.82 -2.50 -4.38
C ASP A 64 -0.82 -1.63 -5.16
N GLU A 65 0.42 -1.52 -4.69
CA GLU A 65 1.50 -0.81 -5.37
C GLU A 65 1.90 -1.48 -6.69
N ILE A 66 1.97 -2.82 -6.73
CA ILE A 66 2.30 -3.58 -7.96
C ILE A 66 1.23 -3.33 -9.01
N ALA A 67 -0.05 -3.56 -8.66
CA ALA A 67 -1.17 -3.37 -9.57
C ALA A 67 -1.24 -1.91 -10.09
N LEU A 68 -0.91 -0.92 -9.25
CA LEU A 68 -0.85 0.48 -9.66
C LEU A 68 0.29 0.74 -10.65
N LEU A 69 1.49 0.22 -10.37
CA LEU A 69 2.67 0.39 -11.22
C LEU A 69 2.49 -0.30 -12.59
N GLU A 70 1.90 -1.50 -12.62
CA GLU A 70 1.56 -2.19 -13.88
C GLU A 70 0.59 -1.36 -14.73
N LYS A 71 -0.47 -0.82 -14.12
CA LYS A 71 -1.42 0.07 -14.80
C LYS A 71 -0.76 1.37 -15.29
N GLN A 72 0.18 1.91 -14.53
CA GLN A 72 0.97 3.08 -14.95
C GLN A 72 1.86 2.74 -16.14
N ALA A 73 2.54 1.59 -16.14
CA ALA A 73 3.35 1.13 -17.27
C ALA A 73 2.50 0.95 -18.54
N GLU A 74 1.33 0.33 -18.43
CA GLU A 74 0.39 0.20 -19.56
C GLU A 74 -0.03 1.57 -20.11
N ALA A 75 -0.39 2.51 -19.24
CA ALA A 75 -0.78 3.86 -19.65
C ALA A 75 0.37 4.62 -20.34
N LEU A 76 1.61 4.46 -19.85
CA LEU A 76 2.80 5.08 -20.45
C LEU A 76 3.11 4.47 -21.82
N ASN A 77 3.06 3.14 -21.95
CA ASN A 77 3.22 2.44 -23.23
C ASN A 77 2.18 2.90 -24.27
N ASN A 78 0.92 3.05 -23.86
CA ASN A 78 -0.13 3.55 -24.75
C ASN A 78 0.13 4.99 -25.21
N LYS A 79 0.62 5.86 -24.32
CA LYS A 79 1.00 7.23 -24.69
C LYS A 79 2.19 7.28 -25.63
N MET A 80 3.13 6.33 -25.52
CA MET A 80 4.31 6.27 -26.38
C MET A 80 3.94 6.09 -27.86
N ALA A 81 2.82 5.43 -28.16
CA ALA A 81 2.34 5.21 -29.53
C ALA A 81 1.88 6.50 -30.24
N GLU A 82 1.50 7.54 -29.48
CA GLU A 82 0.98 8.82 -30.02
C GLU A 82 1.96 9.99 -29.79
N ALA A 83 3.09 9.75 -29.14
CA ALA A 83 4.07 10.75 -28.72
C ALA A 83 5.10 11.09 -29.82
N ASP A 84 5.59 12.33 -29.82
CA ASP A 84 6.74 12.76 -30.64
C ASP A 84 8.09 12.28 -30.04
N GLU A 85 9.20 12.44 -30.77
CA GLU A 85 10.52 11.94 -30.36
C GLU A 85 10.97 12.46 -28.98
N ASP A 86 10.72 13.73 -28.68
CA ASP A 86 11.08 14.33 -27.40
C ASP A 86 10.23 13.77 -26.26
N GLN A 87 8.92 13.59 -26.48
CA GLN A 87 8.00 12.98 -25.52
C GLN A 87 8.28 11.49 -25.32
N GLN A 88 8.71 10.76 -26.37
CA GLN A 88 9.06 9.35 -26.27
C GLN A 88 10.27 9.15 -25.34
N ILE A 89 11.28 10.02 -25.42
CA ILE A 89 12.44 9.98 -24.51
C ILE A 89 12.01 10.16 -23.05
N GLU A 90 11.09 11.10 -22.79
CA GLU A 90 10.58 11.34 -21.43
C GLU A 90 9.76 10.15 -20.91
N ILE A 91 8.86 9.61 -21.73
CA ILE A 91 8.04 8.43 -21.39
C ILE A 91 8.94 7.22 -21.10
N GLN A 92 10.00 7.04 -21.87
CA GLN A 92 10.94 5.93 -21.70
C GLN A 92 11.67 6.01 -20.35
N GLY A 93 12.11 7.21 -19.94
CA GLY A 93 12.68 7.42 -18.60
C GLY A 93 11.69 7.15 -17.46
N GLN A 94 10.40 7.49 -17.65
CA GLN A 94 9.35 7.17 -16.68
C GLN A 94 9.10 5.66 -16.59
N LEU A 95 9.08 4.95 -17.73
CA LEU A 95 8.93 3.49 -17.79
C LEU A 95 10.09 2.78 -17.07
N GLU A 96 11.33 3.21 -17.29
CA GLU A 96 12.50 2.67 -16.57
C GLU A 96 12.35 2.79 -15.05
N GLY A 97 11.86 3.94 -14.56
CA GLY A 97 11.59 4.13 -13.13
C GLY A 97 10.51 3.20 -12.59
N VAL A 98 9.42 3.00 -13.33
CA VAL A 98 8.34 2.09 -12.96
C VAL A 98 8.82 0.65 -12.91
N TYR A 99 9.53 0.17 -13.94
CA TYR A 99 10.05 -1.20 -13.96
C TYR A 99 11.10 -1.45 -12.87
N SER A 100 11.99 -0.47 -12.61
CA SER A 100 12.94 -0.59 -11.51
C SER A 100 12.25 -0.73 -10.15
N ARG A 101 11.12 -0.05 -9.94
CA ARG A 101 10.33 -0.18 -8.71
C ARG A 101 9.64 -1.54 -8.62
N LEU A 102 9.10 -2.05 -9.73
CA LEU A 102 8.52 -3.40 -9.80
C LEU A 102 9.56 -4.47 -9.44
N ASP A 103 10.77 -4.39 -10.01
CA ASP A 103 11.86 -5.33 -9.72
C ASP A 103 12.25 -5.34 -8.22
N GLN A 104 12.26 -4.17 -7.57
CA GLN A 104 12.54 -4.06 -6.14
C GLN A 104 11.45 -4.71 -5.28
N LEU A 105 10.17 -4.54 -5.66
CA LEU A 105 9.05 -5.13 -4.95
C LEU A 105 9.04 -6.66 -5.11
N ASP A 106 9.38 -7.16 -6.30
CA ASP A 106 9.54 -8.60 -6.54
C ASP A 106 10.69 -9.20 -5.73
N ALA A 107 11.85 -8.55 -5.72
CA ALA A 107 13.02 -8.98 -4.94
C ALA A 107 12.72 -8.99 -3.42
N SER A 108 12.06 -7.95 -2.90
CA SER A 108 11.65 -7.90 -1.50
C SER A 108 10.64 -8.98 -1.14
N SER A 109 9.72 -9.33 -2.06
CA SER A 109 8.79 -10.44 -1.86
C SER A 109 9.51 -11.79 -1.87
N ALA A 110 10.58 -11.94 -2.67
CA ALA A 110 11.37 -13.15 -2.75
C ALA A 110 12.24 -13.35 -1.50
N GLU A 111 12.84 -12.29 -0.96
CA GLU A 111 13.59 -12.34 0.31
C GLU A 111 12.68 -12.66 1.52
N ALA A 112 11.44 -12.15 1.54
CA ALA A 112 10.47 -12.50 2.58
C ALA A 112 9.98 -13.96 2.53
N ARG A 113 10.22 -14.67 1.41
CA ARG A 113 9.87 -16.09 1.22
C ARG A 113 11.01 -17.06 1.59
N ALA A 114 12.24 -16.57 1.82
CA ALA A 114 13.43 -17.37 2.13
C ALA A 114 13.66 -17.51 3.65
#